data_AF-A0A2E9QBU9-F1
#
_entry.id   AF-A0A2E9QBU9-F1
#
_cell.length_a   1.000
_cell.length_b   1.000
_cell.length_c   1.000
_cell.angle_alpha   90.00
_cell.angle_beta   90.00
_cell.angle_gamma   90.00
#
_symmetry.space_group_name_H-M   'P 1'
#
loop_
_entity.id
_entity.type
_entity.pdbx_description
1 polymer ?
#
loop_
_entity_poly.entity_id
_entity_poly.type
_entity_poly.pdbx_seq_one_letter_code
_entity_poly.pdbx_strand_id
1 'polypeptide(L)'
;MIRLKSSARDRNEYLKRPDLGRKLSPDSRNTLEEYAKRFQSPARSSETPPKDKESQALRNSKENKGTPKRGESIVEHTAQGQPERTIVFVIADGLSARAVQENAAPFLEAYTEIAGRTGPGPLCIVEQGRVAIGDPIGEILGAAMVVVLIGERPGLSSPDSMGLYMTYEPRAGTTDESRNCISNIRPDGLPPREAAKRFHYLSSRSLSRKLSGVFLKDDWTPELEE
;
A
#
# COMPACT_ATOMS: atom_id res chain seq x y z
N MET A 1 -1.11 3.24 -10.57
CA MET A 1 -1.52 1.82 -10.48
C MET A 1 -0.55 0.97 -11.30
N ILE A 2 -0.08 -0.14 -10.75
CA ILE A 2 0.93 -1.03 -11.36
C ILE A 2 0.21 -2.31 -11.78
N ARG A 3 0.31 -2.71 -13.05
CA ARG A 3 -0.28 -3.96 -13.54
C ARG A 3 0.77 -5.05 -13.52
N LEU A 4 0.43 -6.17 -12.87
CA LEU A 4 1.32 -7.30 -12.64
C LEU A 4 0.56 -8.59 -12.95
N LYS A 5 1.33 -9.68 -13.10
CA LYS A 5 0.84 -11.05 -13.26
C LYS A 5 1.60 -11.97 -12.32
N SER A 6 0.94 -13.02 -11.85
CA SER A 6 1.64 -14.12 -11.19
C SER A 6 2.44 -14.95 -12.20
N SER A 7 3.19 -15.95 -11.72
CA SER A 7 3.92 -16.89 -12.58
C SER A 7 2.99 -17.87 -13.32
N ALA A 8 1.69 -17.93 -12.98
CA ALA A 8 0.73 -18.72 -13.74
C ALA A 8 0.48 -18.04 -15.11
N ARG A 9 0.53 -18.80 -16.19
CA ARG A 9 0.38 -18.28 -17.55
C ARG A 9 -1.07 -18.08 -17.96
N ASP A 10 -1.94 -18.94 -17.46
CA ASP A 10 -3.36 -18.95 -17.78
C ASP A 10 -4.22 -19.47 -16.62
N ARG A 11 -5.54 -19.36 -16.79
CA ARG A 11 -6.50 -19.65 -15.72
C ARG A 11 -6.50 -21.12 -15.34
N ASN A 12 -6.26 -22.02 -16.30
CA ASN A 12 -6.23 -23.46 -16.08
C ASN A 12 -5.02 -23.85 -15.23
N GLU A 13 -3.85 -23.27 -15.53
CA GLU A 13 -2.64 -23.42 -14.72
C GLU A 13 -2.82 -22.83 -13.32
N TYR A 14 -3.37 -21.62 -13.20
CA TYR A 14 -3.65 -20.96 -11.92
C TYR A 14 -4.52 -21.80 -10.97
N LEU A 15 -5.52 -22.51 -11.51
CA LEU A 15 -6.41 -23.37 -10.72
C LEU A 15 -5.71 -24.64 -10.23
N LYS A 16 -4.74 -25.16 -10.98
CA LYS A 16 -4.03 -26.43 -10.68
C LYS A 16 -2.70 -26.24 -9.94
N ARG A 17 -2.11 -25.04 -10.04
CA ARG A 17 -0.77 -24.71 -9.52
C ARG A 17 -0.84 -23.51 -8.58
N PRO A 18 -1.33 -23.69 -7.35
CA PRO A 18 -1.45 -22.61 -6.38
C PRO A 18 -0.09 -21.98 -6.03
N ASP A 19 1.00 -22.73 -6.15
CA ASP A 19 2.37 -22.26 -5.94
C ASP A 19 2.78 -21.17 -6.95
N LEU A 20 2.33 -21.27 -8.20
CA LEU A 20 2.61 -20.27 -9.24
C LEU A 20 1.81 -18.97 -9.02
N GLY A 21 0.58 -19.08 -8.53
CA GLY A 21 -0.24 -17.91 -8.17
C GLY A 21 0.30 -17.11 -6.98
N ARG A 22 1.23 -17.68 -6.20
CA ARG A 22 1.91 -17.02 -5.07
C ARG A 22 3.20 -16.31 -5.46
N LYS A 23 3.64 -16.39 -6.72
CA LYS A 23 4.91 -15.83 -7.22
C LYS A 23 4.64 -14.85 -8.36
N LEU A 24 5.41 -13.76 -8.46
CA LEU A 24 5.32 -12.83 -9.60
C LEU A 24 5.89 -13.49 -10.87
N SER A 25 5.37 -13.15 -12.04
CA SER A 25 6.07 -13.46 -13.30
C SER A 25 7.41 -12.70 -13.35
N PRO A 26 8.43 -13.20 -14.07
CA PRO A 26 9.70 -12.49 -14.24
C PRO A 26 9.51 -11.05 -14.75
N ASP A 27 8.66 -10.84 -15.76
CA ASP A 27 8.38 -9.50 -16.31
C ASP A 27 7.71 -8.58 -15.29
N SER A 28 6.78 -9.11 -14.49
CA SER A 28 6.10 -8.36 -13.44
C SER A 28 7.06 -7.98 -12.32
N ARG A 29 7.98 -8.88 -11.97
CA ARG A 29 9.04 -8.61 -11.00
C ARG A 29 9.93 -7.45 -11.49
N ASN A 30 10.42 -7.51 -12.72
CA ASN A 30 11.23 -6.44 -13.31
C ASN A 30 10.48 -5.10 -13.32
N THR A 31 9.21 -5.11 -13.75
CA THR A 31 8.34 -3.93 -13.74
C THR A 31 8.21 -3.32 -12.34
N LEU A 32 8.05 -4.16 -11.32
CA LEU A 32 7.90 -3.72 -9.95
C LEU A 32 9.20 -3.19 -9.35
N GLU A 33 10.34 -3.82 -9.64
CA GLU A 33 11.66 -3.36 -9.22
C GLU A 33 12.03 -2.01 -9.86
N GLU A 34 11.68 -1.79 -11.13
CA GLU A 34 11.82 -0.49 -11.78
C GLU A 34 10.95 0.58 -11.14
N TYR A 35 9.70 0.23 -10.80
CA TYR A 35 8.82 1.14 -10.06
C TYR A 35 9.40 1.48 -8.69
N ALA A 36 9.86 0.48 -7.93
CA ALA A 36 10.43 0.66 -6.59
C ALA A 36 11.62 1.63 -6.62
N LYS A 37 12.53 1.49 -7.60
CA LYS A 37 13.66 2.41 -7.80
C LYS A 37 13.21 3.86 -8.00
N ARG A 38 12.13 4.09 -8.76
CA ARG A 38 11.57 5.43 -8.98
C ARG A 38 10.85 5.97 -7.75
N PHE A 39 10.16 5.11 -7.01
CA PHE A 39 9.37 5.45 -5.83
C PHE A 39 10.24 5.76 -4.61
N GLN A 40 11.36 5.05 -4.46
CA GLN A 40 12.31 5.20 -3.35
C GLN A 40 13.46 6.19 -3.65
N SER A 41 13.58 6.65 -4.90
CA SER A 41 14.49 7.76 -5.21
C SER A 41 13.96 9.02 -4.53
N PRO A 42 14.77 9.74 -3.73
CA PRO A 42 14.33 10.99 -3.13
C PRO A 42 13.87 11.92 -4.24
N ALA A 43 12.66 12.47 -4.08
CA ALA A 43 12.06 13.39 -5.03
C ALA A 43 13.10 14.41 -5.51
N ARG A 44 13.17 14.58 -6.84
CA ARG A 44 13.94 15.64 -7.53
C ARG A 44 14.01 16.87 -6.64
N SER A 45 15.23 17.26 -6.23
CA SER A 45 15.53 18.63 -5.89
C SER A 45 14.89 19.52 -6.96
N SER A 46 13.98 20.40 -6.54
CA SER A 46 13.50 21.57 -7.28
C SER A 46 14.22 21.80 -8.62
N GLU A 47 13.63 21.36 -9.73
CA GLU A 47 13.98 21.94 -11.03
C GLU A 47 13.46 23.38 -11.01
N THR A 48 14.31 24.30 -10.54
CA THR A 48 14.19 25.72 -10.87
C THR A 48 14.16 25.82 -12.40
N PRO A 49 13.23 26.57 -13.00
CA PRO A 49 13.25 26.80 -14.44
C PRO A 49 14.60 27.41 -14.84
N PRO A 50 15.13 27.11 -16.05
CA PRO A 50 16.29 27.82 -16.56
C PRO A 50 16.02 29.32 -16.51
N LYS A 51 16.79 30.05 -15.69
CA LYS A 51 16.83 31.50 -15.79
C LYS A 51 17.51 31.82 -17.10
N ASP A 52 16.74 32.28 -18.07
CA ASP A 52 17.26 32.95 -19.26
C ASP A 52 18.16 34.09 -18.80
N LYS A 53 19.47 33.88 -18.95
CA LYS A 53 20.47 34.94 -18.86
C LYS A 53 20.43 35.66 -20.20
N GLU A 54 19.76 36.80 -20.26
CA GLU A 54 20.23 37.99 -20.98
C GLU A 54 19.18 39.11 -20.91
N SER A 55 19.40 40.07 -20.01
CA SER A 55 19.63 41.45 -20.45
C SER A 55 20.10 42.33 -19.30
N GLN A 56 21.11 43.12 -19.65
CA GLN A 56 21.90 44.03 -18.84
C GLN A 56 21.06 45.14 -18.21
N ALA A 57 21.50 45.67 -17.07
CA ALA A 57 22.00 47.05 -16.96
C ALA A 57 22.01 47.58 -15.50
N LEU A 58 23.20 48.06 -15.09
CA LEU A 58 23.46 49.29 -14.34
C LEU A 58 22.74 49.55 -12.99
N ARG A 59 23.51 49.52 -11.88
CA ARG A 59 23.95 50.70 -11.07
C ARG A 59 24.20 50.35 -9.59
N ASN A 60 25.48 50.43 -9.23
CA ASN A 60 26.13 51.10 -8.08
C ASN A 60 25.46 51.21 -6.69
N SER A 61 26.22 50.66 -5.72
CA SER A 61 26.65 51.19 -4.42
C SER A 61 25.63 51.71 -3.38
N LYS A 62 25.68 51.13 -2.17
CA LYS A 62 26.17 51.79 -0.95
C LYS A 62 26.26 50.85 0.27
N GLU A 63 27.18 51.26 1.14
CA GLU A 63 27.62 50.73 2.44
C GLU A 63 26.47 50.42 3.43
N ASN A 64 26.66 49.51 4.40
CA ASN A 64 27.22 49.85 5.73
C ASN A 64 27.13 48.68 6.76
N LYS A 65 28.06 48.78 7.72
CA LYS A 65 28.45 48.03 8.94
C LYS A 65 27.38 47.31 9.78
N GLY A 66 27.80 46.20 10.43
CA GLY A 66 27.21 45.70 11.69
C GLY A 66 27.78 44.35 12.17
N THR A 67 28.48 44.34 13.30
CA THR A 67 29.17 43.25 14.01
C THR A 67 28.24 42.14 14.57
N PRO A 68 28.77 40.95 14.97
CA PRO A 68 27.97 39.77 15.28
C PRO A 68 27.57 39.70 16.77
N LYS A 69 26.42 39.08 17.09
CA LYS A 69 26.12 38.60 18.44
C LYS A 69 25.69 37.13 18.42
N ARG A 70 26.47 36.32 19.15
CA ARG A 70 26.20 34.96 19.60
C ARG A 70 24.93 34.94 20.46
N GLY A 71 24.03 34.01 20.15
CA GLY A 71 23.03 33.46 21.04
C GLY A 71 22.89 31.98 20.71
N GLU A 72 23.31 31.13 21.64
CA GLU A 72 23.25 29.67 21.54
C GLU A 72 21.84 29.14 21.83
N SER A 73 21.61 27.88 21.41
CA SER A 73 20.42 27.02 21.60
C SER A 73 19.24 27.34 20.68
N ILE A 74 18.65 26.40 19.94
CA ILE A 74 18.38 24.98 20.19
C ILE A 74 18.64 24.22 18.88
N VAL A 75 19.40 23.13 18.94
CA VAL A 75 19.55 22.20 17.81
C VAL A 75 18.26 21.39 17.74
N GLU A 76 17.27 21.87 16.98
CA GLU A 76 16.18 21.00 16.53
C GLU A 76 16.82 19.89 15.71
N HIS A 77 16.98 18.72 16.34
CA HIS A 77 17.13 17.45 15.63
C HIS A 77 15.87 17.26 14.80
N THR A 78 15.87 17.84 13.60
CA THR A 78 14.97 17.47 12.53
C THR A 78 15.27 16.01 12.25
N ALA A 79 14.43 15.14 12.82
CA ALA A 79 14.44 13.72 12.55
C ALA A 79 14.40 13.55 11.03
N GLN A 80 15.54 13.12 10.47
CA GLN A 80 15.65 12.75 9.07
C GLN A 80 14.52 11.77 8.77
N GLY A 81 13.64 12.20 7.85
CA GLY A 81 12.36 11.58 7.58
C GLY A 81 12.51 10.08 7.38
N GLN A 82 11.97 9.31 8.32
CA GLN A 82 11.67 7.91 8.08
C GLN A 82 10.75 7.87 6.86
N PRO A 83 10.99 7.01 5.86
CA PRO A 83 10.06 6.85 4.76
C PRO A 83 8.68 6.57 5.37
N GLU A 84 7.69 7.39 5.03
CA GLU A 84 6.33 7.22 5.54
C GLU A 84 5.93 5.75 5.39
N ARG A 85 5.50 5.13 6.50
CA ARG A 85 5.15 3.71 6.58
C ARG A 85 4.07 3.41 5.54
N THR A 86 4.48 2.93 4.38
CA THR A 86 3.62 2.85 3.21
C THR A 86 2.80 1.56 3.29
N ILE A 87 1.47 1.71 3.30
CA ILE A 87 0.54 0.59 3.09
C ILE A 87 0.40 0.38 1.58
N VAL A 88 0.78 -0.80 1.09
CA VAL A 88 0.62 -1.19 -0.32
C VAL A 88 -0.66 -2.00 -0.47
N PHE A 89 -1.50 -1.61 -1.42
CA PHE A 89 -2.70 -2.35 -1.79
C PHE A 89 -2.45 -3.21 -3.01
N VAL A 90 -2.86 -4.48 -2.91
CA VAL A 90 -2.80 -5.47 -3.99
C VAL A 90 -4.22 -5.93 -4.26
N ILE A 91 -4.72 -5.67 -5.47
CA ILE A 91 -5.99 -6.15 -5.97
C ILE A 91 -5.72 -7.37 -6.85
N ALA A 92 -6.19 -8.55 -6.46
CA ALA A 92 -6.02 -9.77 -7.23
C ALA A 92 -7.38 -10.40 -7.55
N ASP A 93 -7.59 -10.80 -8.81
CA ASP A 93 -8.81 -11.49 -9.26
C ASP A 93 -9.16 -12.72 -8.40
N GLY A 94 -8.15 -13.47 -7.96
CA GLY A 94 -8.35 -14.61 -7.09
C GLY A 94 -9.20 -15.71 -7.74
N LEU A 95 -10.11 -16.30 -6.97
CA LEU A 95 -11.04 -17.30 -7.47
C LEU A 95 -12.32 -16.70 -8.08
N SER A 96 -12.62 -15.42 -7.80
CA SER A 96 -13.75 -14.70 -8.37
C SER A 96 -13.38 -13.27 -8.78
N ALA A 97 -13.20 -13.04 -10.07
CA ALA A 97 -12.94 -11.69 -10.60
C ALA A 97 -14.11 -10.73 -10.35
N ARG A 98 -15.35 -11.26 -10.37
CA ARG A 98 -16.57 -10.50 -10.10
C ARG A 98 -16.54 -9.86 -8.71
N ALA A 99 -16.16 -10.63 -7.69
CA ALA A 99 -16.10 -10.16 -6.31
C ALA A 99 -15.24 -8.91 -6.14
N VAL A 100 -14.10 -8.88 -6.82
CA VAL A 100 -13.15 -7.78 -6.76
C VAL A 100 -13.64 -6.58 -7.57
N GLN A 101 -14.21 -6.82 -8.76
CA GLN A 101 -14.79 -5.76 -9.59
C GLN A 101 -15.91 -5.00 -8.88
N GLU A 102 -16.74 -5.71 -8.12
CA GLU A 102 -17.88 -5.11 -7.41
C GLU A 102 -17.47 -4.44 -6.10
N ASN A 103 -16.46 -4.95 -5.38
CA ASN A 103 -16.20 -4.54 -4.00
C ASN A 103 -14.89 -3.77 -3.75
N ALA A 104 -13.86 -3.92 -4.59
CA ALA A 104 -12.55 -3.32 -4.30
C ALA A 104 -12.56 -1.79 -4.38
N ALA A 105 -13.23 -1.22 -5.40
CA ALA A 105 -13.33 0.24 -5.53
C ALA A 105 -14.17 0.87 -4.40
N PRO A 106 -15.40 0.39 -4.09
CA PRO A 106 -16.16 0.90 -2.93
C PRO A 106 -15.41 0.80 -1.60
N PHE A 107 -14.65 -0.29 -1.40
CA PHE A 107 -13.81 -0.44 -0.20
C PHE A 107 -12.70 0.63 -0.16
N LEU A 108 -11.97 0.83 -1.25
CA LEU A 108 -10.85 1.78 -1.31
C LEU A 108 -11.33 3.23 -1.19
N GLU A 109 -12.47 3.56 -1.77
CA GLU A 109 -13.11 4.89 -1.63
C GLU A 109 -13.45 5.15 -0.17
N ALA A 110 -14.17 4.22 0.48
CA ALA A 110 -14.52 4.34 1.90
C ALA A 110 -13.26 4.41 2.79
N TYR A 111 -12.25 3.58 2.52
CA TYR A 111 -10.99 3.61 3.27
C TYR A 111 -10.25 4.94 3.11
N THR A 112 -10.25 5.52 1.90
CA THR A 112 -9.60 6.81 1.64
C THR A 112 -10.31 7.94 2.41
N GLU A 113 -11.64 7.92 2.48
CA GLU A 113 -12.41 8.86 3.30
C GLU A 113 -12.05 8.74 4.79
N ILE A 114 -11.99 7.51 5.32
CA ILE A 114 -11.71 7.23 6.73
C ILE A 114 -10.25 7.57 7.11
N ALA A 115 -9.29 7.17 6.27
CA ALA A 115 -7.86 7.40 6.52
C ALA A 115 -7.43 8.86 6.28
N GLY A 116 -8.23 9.65 5.56
CA GLY A 116 -7.95 11.05 5.29
C GLY A 116 -6.64 11.27 4.51
N ARG A 117 -5.74 12.09 5.05
CA ARG A 117 -4.49 12.49 4.36
C ARG A 117 -3.49 11.37 4.18
N THR A 118 -3.61 10.28 4.93
CA THR A 118 -2.75 9.09 4.79
C THR A 118 -3.38 8.08 3.82
N GLY A 119 -3.98 8.58 2.73
CA GLY A 119 -4.68 7.78 1.71
C GLY A 119 -3.85 6.59 1.19
N PRO A 120 -4.46 5.68 0.42
CA PRO A 120 -3.80 4.43 0.08
C PRO A 120 -2.46 4.68 -0.64
N GLY A 121 -1.44 3.92 -0.24
CA GLY A 121 -0.14 3.94 -0.90
C GLY A 121 -0.19 3.31 -2.30
N PRO A 122 0.93 2.80 -2.83
CA PRO A 122 0.96 2.15 -4.14
C PRO A 122 -0.11 1.08 -4.30
N LEU A 123 -0.81 1.14 -5.45
CA LEU A 123 -1.84 0.19 -5.84
C LEU A 123 -1.36 -0.72 -6.97
N CYS A 124 -1.34 -2.02 -6.70
CA CYS A 124 -1.01 -3.08 -7.65
C CYS A 124 -2.27 -3.84 -8.07
N ILE A 125 -2.51 -4.03 -9.36
CA ILE A 125 -3.48 -5.00 -9.88
C ILE A 125 -2.71 -6.24 -10.34
N VAL A 126 -3.10 -7.41 -9.86
CA VAL A 126 -2.42 -8.67 -10.14
C VAL A 126 -3.38 -9.67 -10.77
N GLU A 127 -3.08 -10.07 -12.00
CA GLU A 127 -3.77 -11.19 -12.64
C GLU A 127 -3.29 -12.52 -12.05
N GLN A 128 -4.22 -13.40 -11.73
CA GLN A 128 -4.00 -14.77 -11.29
C GLN A 128 -3.20 -14.83 -9.97
N GLY A 129 -3.51 -13.92 -9.04
CA GLY A 129 -2.87 -13.82 -7.73
C GLY A 129 -3.48 -14.75 -6.69
N ARG A 130 -2.67 -15.23 -5.74
CA ARG A 130 -3.07 -15.83 -4.46
C ARG A 130 -2.65 -14.88 -3.34
N VAL A 131 -3.18 -15.06 -2.13
CA VAL A 131 -2.87 -14.22 -0.95
C VAL A 131 -1.36 -13.92 -0.81
N ALA A 132 -0.50 -14.94 -0.84
CA ALA A 132 0.95 -14.76 -0.65
C ALA A 132 1.66 -14.01 -1.79
N ILE A 133 0.98 -13.67 -2.90
CA ILE A 133 1.55 -12.79 -3.93
C ILE A 133 1.87 -11.40 -3.39
N GLY A 134 1.17 -10.98 -2.33
CA GLY A 134 1.44 -9.74 -1.61
C GLY A 134 2.82 -9.70 -0.97
N ASP A 135 3.38 -10.85 -0.59
CA ASP A 135 4.65 -10.91 0.13
C ASP A 135 5.83 -10.36 -0.70
N PRO A 136 6.14 -10.91 -1.89
CA PRO A 136 7.22 -10.38 -2.73
C PRO A 136 6.92 -8.95 -3.21
N ILE A 137 5.65 -8.58 -3.38
CA ILE A 137 5.28 -7.20 -3.77
C ILE A 137 5.65 -6.21 -2.66
N GLY A 138 5.26 -6.50 -1.42
CA GLY A 138 5.56 -5.65 -0.28
C GLY A 138 7.05 -5.59 0.01
N GLU A 139 7.75 -6.72 -0.10
CA GLU A 139 9.20 -6.78 0.08
C GLU A 139 9.93 -5.90 -0.94
N ILE A 140 9.59 -6.01 -2.25
CA ILE A 140 10.21 -5.19 -3.31
C ILE A 140 9.91 -3.70 -3.10
N LEU A 141 8.71 -3.35 -2.67
CA LEU A 141 8.31 -1.95 -2.46
C LEU A 141 8.78 -1.37 -1.12
N GLY A 142 9.33 -2.19 -0.22
CA GLY A 142 9.69 -1.76 1.14
C GLY A 142 8.46 -1.38 1.99
N ALA A 143 7.34 -2.07 1.78
CA ALA A 143 6.08 -1.76 2.43
C ALA A 143 6.13 -2.04 3.94
N ALA A 144 5.58 -1.12 4.74
CA ALA A 144 5.35 -1.38 6.17
C ALA A 144 4.20 -2.39 6.36
N MET A 145 3.28 -2.43 5.40
CA MET A 145 2.15 -3.34 5.37
C MET A 145 1.72 -3.61 3.93
N VAL A 146 1.34 -4.84 3.63
CA VAL A 146 0.60 -5.17 2.41
C VAL A 146 -0.81 -5.59 2.76
N VAL A 147 -1.75 -5.14 1.94
CA VAL A 147 -3.16 -5.51 1.98
C VAL A 147 -3.54 -6.13 0.65
N VAL A 148 -3.93 -7.40 0.67
CA VAL A 148 -4.37 -8.13 -0.52
C VAL A 148 -5.88 -8.24 -0.52
N LEU A 149 -6.53 -7.48 -1.40
CA LEU A 149 -7.94 -7.59 -1.75
C LEU A 149 -8.08 -8.66 -2.83
N ILE A 150 -8.77 -9.76 -2.53
CA ILE A 150 -8.80 -10.94 -3.40
C ILE A 150 -10.17 -11.58 -3.49
N GLY A 151 -10.58 -11.95 -4.70
CA GLY A 151 -11.81 -12.69 -4.91
C GLY A 151 -11.77 -14.07 -4.27
N GLU A 152 -12.72 -14.36 -3.39
CA GLU A 152 -12.81 -15.64 -2.71
C GLU A 152 -13.32 -16.74 -3.65
N ARG A 153 -13.34 -17.99 -3.17
CA ARG A 153 -13.99 -19.08 -3.90
C ARG A 153 -15.48 -18.74 -4.02
N PRO A 154 -16.05 -18.72 -5.24
CA PRO A 154 -17.46 -18.38 -5.40
C PRO A 154 -18.33 -19.43 -4.71
N GLY A 155 -19.17 -18.97 -3.78
CA GLY A 155 -20.25 -19.76 -3.21
C GLY A 155 -21.46 -19.78 -4.16
N LEU A 156 -22.41 -20.69 -3.92
CA LEU A 156 -23.62 -20.81 -4.75
C LEU A 156 -24.45 -19.52 -4.76
N SER A 157 -24.54 -18.84 -3.62
CA SER A 157 -25.30 -17.60 -3.43
C SER A 157 -24.42 -16.36 -3.16
N SER A 158 -23.10 -16.52 -3.16
CA SER A 158 -22.13 -15.45 -2.84
C SER A 158 -20.94 -15.44 -3.82
N PRO A 159 -21.18 -15.37 -5.15
CA PRO A 159 -20.11 -15.33 -6.14
C PRO A 159 -19.30 -14.02 -6.10
N ASP A 160 -19.83 -13.01 -5.42
CA ASP A 160 -19.33 -11.64 -5.27
C ASP A 160 -18.51 -11.41 -3.98
N SER A 161 -18.25 -12.46 -3.19
CA SER A 161 -17.49 -12.35 -1.94
C SER A 161 -16.00 -12.04 -2.14
N MET A 162 -15.54 -10.90 -1.62
CA MET A 162 -14.12 -10.52 -1.58
C MET A 162 -13.54 -10.72 -0.18
N GLY A 163 -12.28 -11.14 -0.10
CA GLY A 163 -11.51 -11.19 1.14
C GLY A 163 -10.41 -10.15 1.15
N LEU A 164 -9.98 -9.76 2.34
CA LEU A 164 -8.85 -8.88 2.60
C LEU A 164 -7.86 -9.59 3.52
N TYR A 165 -6.60 -9.65 3.10
CA TYR A 165 -5.52 -10.20 3.91
C TYR A 165 -4.47 -9.13 4.16
N MET A 166 -4.11 -8.88 5.42
CA MET A 166 -3.08 -7.89 5.77
C MET A 166 -1.89 -8.52 6.49
N THR A 167 -0.70 -8.09 6.10
CA THR A 167 0.58 -8.55 6.64
C THR A 167 1.44 -7.34 6.98
N TYR A 168 1.92 -7.24 8.21
CA TYR A 168 2.93 -6.27 8.63
C TYR A 168 4.33 -6.74 8.19
N GLU A 169 5.14 -5.83 7.65
CA GLU A 169 6.50 -6.11 7.13
C GLU A 169 6.61 -7.43 6.34
N PRO A 170 5.83 -7.58 5.25
CA PRO A 170 5.82 -8.81 4.48
C PRO A 170 7.21 -9.16 3.93
N ARG A 171 7.48 -10.48 3.88
CA ARG A 171 8.70 -11.07 3.31
C ARG A 171 8.37 -12.34 2.55
N ALA A 172 9.12 -12.66 1.50
CA ALA A 172 9.02 -13.96 0.85
C ALA A 172 9.17 -15.10 1.88
N GLY A 173 8.23 -16.05 1.86
CA GLY A 173 8.17 -17.14 2.83
C GLY A 173 7.28 -16.87 4.05
N THR A 174 6.60 -15.73 4.12
CA THR A 174 5.60 -15.45 5.16
C THR A 174 4.50 -16.50 5.15
N THR A 175 4.20 -17.06 6.32
CA THR A 175 3.21 -18.12 6.53
C THR A 175 1.83 -17.55 6.89
N ASP A 176 0.78 -18.35 6.75
CA ASP A 176 -0.60 -17.87 6.85
C ASP A 176 -0.96 -17.36 8.26
N GLU A 177 -0.33 -17.88 9.31
CA GLU A 177 -0.51 -17.40 10.69
C GLU A 177 -0.04 -15.96 10.92
N SER A 178 0.76 -15.40 10.02
CA SER A 178 1.23 -14.01 10.09
C SER A 178 0.24 -13.01 9.47
N ARG A 179 -0.90 -13.48 8.96
CA ARG A 179 -1.88 -12.67 8.22
C ARG A 179 -3.17 -12.49 9.01
N ASN A 180 -3.65 -11.26 9.13
CA ASN A 180 -5.05 -11.05 9.51
C ASN A 180 -5.95 -11.16 8.28
N CYS A 181 -7.18 -11.61 8.48
CA CYS A 181 -8.16 -11.80 7.42
C CYS A 181 -9.49 -11.12 7.78
N ILE A 182 -10.01 -10.32 6.85
CA ILE A 182 -11.42 -9.88 6.84
C ILE A 182 -12.04 -10.55 5.61
N SER A 183 -12.94 -11.51 5.83
CA SER A 183 -13.62 -12.24 4.76
C SER A 183 -15.02 -11.70 4.49
N ASN A 184 -15.65 -12.22 3.45
CA ASN A 184 -17.07 -11.99 3.19
C ASN A 184 -17.43 -10.51 2.95
N ILE A 185 -16.51 -9.75 2.34
CA ILE A 185 -16.72 -8.35 1.99
C ILE A 185 -17.61 -8.29 0.75
N ARG A 186 -18.88 -7.92 0.96
CA ARG A 186 -19.94 -7.79 -0.06
C ARG A 186 -21.18 -7.13 0.53
N PRO A 187 -22.12 -6.58 -0.28
CA PRO A 187 -23.33 -5.93 0.22
C PRO A 187 -24.18 -6.82 1.15
N ASP A 188 -24.38 -8.10 0.78
CA ASP A 188 -25.14 -9.08 1.56
C ASP A 188 -24.30 -9.77 2.67
N GLY A 189 -23.11 -9.24 2.96
CA GLY A 189 -22.14 -9.78 3.90
C GLY A 189 -21.64 -8.69 4.83
N LEU A 190 -20.32 -8.49 4.90
CA LEU A 190 -19.73 -7.31 5.50
C LEU A 190 -19.63 -6.21 4.42
N PRO A 191 -20.42 -5.13 4.49
CA PRO A 191 -20.41 -4.11 3.43
C PRO A 191 -19.04 -3.44 3.31
N PRO A 192 -18.62 -3.03 2.09
CA PRO A 192 -17.29 -2.45 1.86
C PRO A 192 -16.90 -1.29 2.80
N ARG A 193 -17.85 -0.42 3.16
CA ARG A 193 -17.62 0.68 4.11
C ARG A 193 -17.32 0.19 5.53
N GLU A 194 -18.06 -0.81 6.02
CA GLU A 194 -17.83 -1.41 7.34
C GLU A 194 -16.53 -2.22 7.37
N ALA A 195 -16.22 -2.92 6.28
CA ALA A 195 -14.91 -3.56 6.11
C ALA A 195 -13.76 -2.53 6.13
N ALA A 196 -13.94 -1.35 5.54
CA ALA A 196 -12.94 -0.28 5.54
C ALA A 196 -12.70 0.30 6.95
N LYS A 197 -13.75 0.49 7.76
CA LYS A 197 -13.64 0.89 9.18
C LYS A 197 -12.86 -0.14 10.00
N ARG A 198 -13.28 -1.41 9.94
CA ARG A 198 -12.59 -2.52 10.59
C ARG A 198 -11.12 -2.63 10.16
N PHE A 199 -10.85 -2.47 8.86
CA PHE A 199 -9.49 -2.45 8.35
C PHE A 199 -8.69 -1.24 8.88
N HIS A 200 -9.26 -0.04 8.93
CA HIS A 200 -8.60 1.14 9.49
C HIS A 200 -8.23 0.93 10.97
N TYR A 201 -9.14 0.37 11.77
CA TYR A 201 -8.86 -0.03 13.15
C TYR A 201 -7.69 -1.03 13.24
N LEU A 202 -7.79 -2.15 12.51
CA LEU A 202 -6.77 -3.22 12.54
C LEU A 202 -5.41 -2.73 12.04
N SER A 203 -5.38 -1.99 10.94
CA SER A 203 -4.14 -1.46 10.36
C SER A 203 -3.45 -0.47 11.28
N SER A 204 -4.19 0.41 11.95
CA SER A 204 -3.65 1.33 12.95
C SER A 204 -3.02 0.60 14.14
N ARG A 205 -3.68 -0.46 14.64
CA ARG A 205 -3.17 -1.32 15.72
C ARG A 205 -1.96 -2.14 15.29
N SER A 206 -2.00 -2.69 14.08
CA SER A 206 -0.90 -3.43 13.49
C SER A 206 0.35 -2.58 13.33
N LEU A 207 0.22 -1.35 12.78
CA LEU A 207 1.34 -0.44 12.57
C LEU A 207 1.93 0.09 13.87
N SER A 208 1.08 0.42 14.85
CA SER A 208 1.52 0.91 16.17
C SER A 208 2.24 -0.18 16.96
N ARG A 209 1.75 -1.42 16.92
CA ARG A 209 2.31 -2.57 17.65
C ARG A 209 3.36 -3.34 16.86
N LYS A 210 3.52 -3.04 15.57
CA LYS A 210 4.44 -3.70 14.63
C LYS A 210 4.23 -5.22 14.53
N LEU A 211 2.97 -5.64 14.39
CA LEU A 211 2.59 -7.06 14.33
C LEU A 211 1.33 -7.28 13.49
N SER A 212 1.16 -8.49 12.97
CA SER A 212 -0.04 -8.98 12.29
C SER A 212 -0.25 -10.47 12.59
N GLY A 213 -1.29 -11.05 12.03
CA GLY A 213 -1.58 -12.47 12.17
C GLY A 213 -2.19 -12.83 13.51
N VAL A 214 -1.90 -14.04 13.99
CA VAL A 214 -2.46 -14.61 15.22
C VAL A 214 -2.16 -13.77 16.48
N PHE A 215 -1.12 -12.94 16.44
CA PHE A 215 -0.71 -12.03 17.51
C PHE A 215 -1.48 -10.69 17.52
N LEU A 216 -2.13 -10.33 16.42
CA LEU A 216 -3.05 -9.19 16.35
C LEU A 216 -4.48 -9.69 16.50
N LYS A 217 -5.07 -9.47 17.67
CA LYS A 217 -6.49 -9.79 17.90
C LYS A 217 -7.39 -8.75 17.24
N ASP A 218 -8.50 -9.25 16.73
CA ASP A 218 -9.54 -8.44 16.12
C ASP A 218 -10.65 -8.21 17.13
N ASP A 219 -10.46 -7.15 17.91
CA ASP A 219 -11.40 -6.71 18.92
C ASP A 219 -12.30 -5.58 18.37
N TRP A 220 -12.39 -5.43 17.04
CA TRP A 220 -13.23 -4.41 16.43
C TRP A 220 -14.70 -4.73 16.62
N THR A 221 -15.47 -3.73 17.03
CA THR A 221 -16.92 -3.77 17.01
C THR A 221 -17.45 -2.48 16.37
N PRO A 222 -18.61 -2.50 15.71
CA PRO A 222 -19.18 -1.31 15.08
C PRO A 222 -19.38 -0.13 16.04
N GLU A 223 -19.54 -0.40 17.34
CA GLU A 223 -19.82 0.59 18.38
C GLU A 223 -18.56 1.32 18.90
N LEU A 224 -17.35 0.87 18.54
CA LEU A 224 -16.09 1.48 19.00
C LEU A 224 -15.74 2.81 18.31
N GLU A 225 -16.59 3.29 17.39
CA GLU A 225 -16.36 4.49 16.57
C GLU A 225 -17.43 5.60 16.75
N GLU A 226 -18.33 5.48 17.74
CA GLU A 226 -19.16 6.59 18.26
C GLU A 226 -18.43 7.41 19.34
#